data_AF-A0A1M5MNZ8-F1
#
_entry.id   AF-A0A1M5MNZ8-F1
#
_cell.length_a   1.000
_cell.length_b   1.000
_cell.length_c   1.000
_cell.angle_alpha   90.00
_cell.angle_beta   90.00
_cell.angle_gamma   90.00
#
_symmetry.space_group_name_H-M   'P 1'
#
loop_
_entity.id
_entity.type
_entity.pdbx_description
1 polymer ?
#
loop_
_entity_poly.entity_id
_entity_poly.type
_entity_poly.pdbx_seq_one_letter_code
_entity_poly.pdbx_strand_id
1 'polypeptide(L)' 'MSPDELVIAEWSESPYTSYDLRGAVVEHRVVVAAIEDVGTDVRHEVRSGDVDRVPSTWTEAEVVEARPHGLARVDGVAQW' A
#
# COMPACT_ATOMS: atom_id res chain seq x y z
N MET A 1 -16.54 -13.22 5.82
CA MET A 1 -16.57 -12.68 4.45
C MET A 1 -15.20 -12.10 4.16
N SER A 2 -14.62 -12.35 2.99
CA SER A 2 -13.49 -11.57 2.52
C SER A 2 -13.99 -10.17 2.14
N PRO A 3 -13.23 -9.10 2.42
CA PRO A 3 -13.60 -7.76 1.96
C PRO A 3 -13.72 -7.75 0.43
N ASP A 4 -14.60 -6.89 -0.08
CA ASP A 4 -14.62 -6.59 -1.52
C ASP A 4 -13.47 -5.61 -1.80
N GLU A 5 -12.55 -5.99 -2.68
CA GLU A 5 -11.30 -5.27 -2.93
C GLU A 5 -11.29 -4.67 -4.33
N LEU A 6 -10.95 -3.38 -4.40
CA LEU A 6 -10.78 -2.66 -5.65
C LEU A 6 -9.44 -1.94 -5.69
N VAL A 7 -8.64 -2.22 -6.71
CA VAL A 7 -7.44 -1.41 -7.03
C VAL A 7 -7.91 -0.14 -7.72
N ILE A 8 -7.71 1.01 -7.08
CA ILE A 8 -8.16 2.32 -7.60
C ILE A 8 -7.04 3.10 -8.30
N ALA A 9 -5.78 2.74 -8.04
CA ALA A 9 -4.61 3.32 -8.66
C ALA A 9 -3.46 2.33 -8.64
N GLU A 10 -2.63 2.35 -9.70
CA GLU A 10 -1.43 1.55 -9.82
C GLU A 10 -0.39 2.34 -10.64
N TRP A 11 0.86 2.36 -10.18
CA TRP A 11 1.95 3.07 -10.87
C TRP A 11 3.32 2.45 -10.55
N SER A 12 4.32 2.84 -11.34
CA SER A 12 5.72 2.50 -11.10
C SER A 12 6.55 3.76 -10.97
N GLU A 13 7.55 3.75 -10.09
CA GLU A 13 8.51 4.84 -9.90
C GLU A 13 9.92 4.39 -10.28
N SER A 14 10.57 5.13 -11.18
CA SER A 14 11.98 4.97 -11.54
C SER A 14 12.55 6.28 -12.12
N PRO A 15 13.73 6.76 -11.67
CA PRO A 15 14.49 6.23 -10.54
C PRO A 15 13.70 6.44 -9.24
N TYR A 16 13.73 5.47 -8.33
CA TYR A 16 13.09 5.66 -7.03
C TYR A 16 13.79 6.78 -6.26
N THR A 17 12.99 7.64 -5.61
CA THR A 17 13.47 8.89 -5.00
C THR A 17 14.54 8.66 -3.92
N SER A 18 14.60 7.48 -3.31
CA SER A 18 15.66 7.11 -2.35
C SER A 18 17.02 6.93 -3.03
N TYR A 19 18.07 7.56 -2.46
CA TYR A 19 19.45 7.47 -2.97
C TYR A 19 19.92 6.02 -3.13
N ASP A 20 19.57 5.16 -2.17
CA ASP A 20 19.98 3.75 -2.12
C ASP A 20 19.24 2.88 -3.16
N LEU A 21 18.17 3.40 -3.78
CA LEU A 21 17.26 2.65 -4.64
C LEU A 21 17.10 3.27 -6.04
N ARG A 22 17.97 4.21 -6.42
CA ARG A 22 17.89 4.92 -7.72
C ARG A 22 17.92 4.01 -8.95
N GLY A 23 18.43 2.79 -8.81
CA GLY A 23 18.45 1.78 -9.89
C GLY A 23 17.24 0.83 -9.91
N ALA A 24 16.37 0.90 -8.90
CA ALA A 24 15.23 0.01 -8.75
C ALA A 24 13.97 0.63 -9.35
N VAL A 25 13.10 -0.24 -9.88
CA VAL A 25 11.70 0.08 -10.13
C VAL A 25 10.91 -0.33 -8.89
N VAL A 26 10.20 0.63 -8.29
CA VAL A 26 9.23 0.33 -7.22
C VAL A 26 7.85 0.43 -7.81
N GLU A 27 7.08 -0.65 -7.68
CA GLU A 27 5.68 -0.70 -8.07
C GLU A 27 4.81 -0.35 -6.86
N HIS A 28 3.75 0.39 -7.12
CA HIS A 28 2.83 0.88 -6.11
C HIS A 28 1.39 0.64 -6.56
N ARG A 29 0.51 0.40 -5.61
CA ARG A 29 -0.93 0.42 -5.83
C ARG A 29 -1.69 0.94 -4.63
N VAL A 30 -2.90 1.44 -4.87
CA VAL A 30 -3.86 1.77 -3.82
C VAL A 30 -5.05 0.83 -3.93
N VAL A 31 -5.29 0.07 -2.87
CA VAL A 31 -6.39 -0.89 -2.75
C VAL A 31 -7.41 -0.36 -1.76
N VAL A 32 -8.68 -0.38 -2.14
CA VAL A 32 -9.82 -0.07 -1.27
C VAL A 32 -10.52 -1.38 -0.92
N ALA A 33 -10.67 -1.65 0.38
CA ALA A 33 -11.30 -2.85 0.91
C ALA A 33 -12.59 -2.47 1.63
N ALA A 34 -13.76 -2.83 1.09
CA ALA A 34 -15.04 -2.58 1.73
C ALA A 34 -15.38 -3.72 2.71
N ILE A 35 -15.71 -3.36 3.96
CA ILE A 35 -16.10 -4.27 5.02
C ILE A 35 -17.53 -3.90 5.44
N GLU A 36 -18.49 -4.76 5.09
CA GLU A 36 -19.91 -4.56 5.40
C GLU A 36 -20.10 -4.29 6.89
N ASP A 37 -20.93 -3.28 7.21
CA ASP A 37 -21.23 -2.80 8.56
C ASP A 37 -20.05 -2.28 9.42
N VAL A 38 -18.83 -2.23 8.87
CA VAL A 38 -17.62 -1.74 9.57
C VAL A 38 -17.07 -0.47 8.95
N GLY A 39 -16.89 -0.45 7.63
CA GLY A 39 -16.31 0.69 6.92
C GLY A 39 -15.45 0.27 5.74
N THR A 40 -14.37 1.01 5.51
CA THR A 40 -13.48 0.79 4.37
C THR A 40 -12.02 1.01 4.76
N ASP A 41 -11.14 0.14 4.30
CA ASP A 41 -9.70 0.30 4.48
C ASP A 41 -9.06 0.69 3.16
N VAL A 42 -8.20 1.71 3.18
CA VAL A 42 -7.40 2.15 2.03
C VAL A 42 -5.96 1.77 2.30
N ARG A 43 -5.41 0.88 1.48
CA ARG A 43 -4.06 0.35 1.58
C ARG A 43 -3.21 0.88 0.44
N HIS A 44 -2.14 1.60 0.76
CA HIS A 44 -1.03 1.80 -0.16
C HIS A 44 -0.10 0.61 -0.03
N GLU A 45 0.09 -0.10 -1.13
CA GLU A 45 0.95 -1.28 -1.17
C GLU A 45 2.10 -1.04 -2.14
N VAL A 46 3.26 -1.62 -1.80
CA VAL A 46 4.48 -1.53 -2.59
C VAL A 46 5.04 -2.92 -2.86
N ARG A 47 5.74 -3.05 -3.99
CA ARG A 47 6.63 -4.17 -4.27
C ARG A 47 7.80 -3.78 -5.16
N SER A 48 8.86 -4.56 -5.16
CA SER A 48 9.91 -4.49 -6.18
C SER A 48 10.53 -5.87 -6.40
N GLY A 49 10.82 -6.19 -7.66
CA GLY A 49 11.64 -7.35 -8.01
C GLY A 49 13.14 -7.05 -8.09
N ASP A 50 13.53 -5.79 -7.99
CA ASP A 50 14.90 -5.34 -8.32
C ASP A 50 15.82 -5.27 -7.10
N VAL A 51 15.25 -5.17 -5.88
CA VAL A 51 15.99 -4.86 -4.65
C VAL A 51 15.37 -5.57 -3.44
N ASP A 52 16.23 -6.18 -2.61
CA ASP A 52 15.79 -6.90 -1.40
C ASP A 52 15.24 -5.99 -0.29
N ARG A 53 15.45 -4.67 -0.40
CA ARG A 53 15.01 -3.69 0.59
C ARG A 53 13.54 -3.31 0.44
N VAL A 54 12.94 -3.59 -0.71
CA VAL A 54 11.51 -3.44 -0.94
C VAL A 54 10.90 -4.83 -1.02
N PRO A 55 9.72 -5.07 -0.43
CA PRO A 55 9.09 -6.40 -0.50
C PRO A 55 8.92 -6.92 -1.93
N SER A 56 9.17 -8.21 -2.14
CA SER A 56 9.00 -8.84 -3.46
C SER A 56 7.55 -9.15 -3.81
N THR A 57 6.65 -9.05 -2.83
CA THR A 57 5.20 -9.18 -2.98
C THR A 57 4.52 -7.89 -2.54
N TRP A 58 3.31 -7.64 -3.04
CA TRP A 58 2.50 -6.50 -2.61
C TRP A 58 2.36 -6.50 -1.09
N THR A 59 2.90 -5.48 -0.46
CA THR A 59 2.91 -5.35 0.99
C THR A 59 2.54 -3.93 1.38
N GLU A 60 1.72 -3.80 2.42
CA GLU A 60 1.22 -2.53 2.92
C GLU A 60 2.37 -1.63 3.38
N ALA A 61 2.50 -0.47 2.76
CA ALA A 61 3.39 0.61 3.19
C ALA A 61 2.65 1.66 4.03
N GLU A 62 1.35 1.84 3.77
CA GLU A 62 0.47 2.68 4.57
C GLU A 62 -0.96 2.15 4.52
N VAL A 63 -1.67 2.23 5.65
CA VAL A 63 -3.09 1.86 5.75
C VAL A 63 -3.84 2.99 6.44
N VAL A 64 -4.98 3.35 5.86
CA VAL A 64 -5.95 4.29 6.43
C VAL A 64 -7.28 3.60 6.58
N GLU A 65 -7.80 3.57 7.80
CA GLU A 65 -9.12 3.05 8.13
C GLU A 65 -10.15 4.16 8.07
N ALA A 66 -11.17 3.98 7.25
CA ALA A 66 -12.39 4.77 7.24
C ALA A 66 -13.48 4.04 8.02
N ARG A 67 -14.00 4.72 9.04
CA ARG A 67 -15.07 4.25 9.91
C ARG A 67 -16.19 5.30 9.96
N PRO A 68 -17.40 4.96 10.46
CA PRO A 68 -18.49 5.93 10.59
C PRO A 68 -18.15 7.19 11.39
N HIS A 69 -17.14 7.11 12.26
CA HIS A 69 -16.71 8.19 13.14
C HIS A 69 -15.45 8.94 12.65
N GLY A 70 -14.84 8.55 11.53
CA GLY A 70 -13.70 9.29 10.96
C GLY A 70 -12.70 8.44 10.18
N LEU A 71 -11.56 9.06 9.89
CA LEU A 71 -10.41 8.46 9.23
C LEU A 71 -9.23 8.38 10.20
N ALA A 72 -8.56 7.24 10.26
CA ALA A 72 -7.36 7.05 11.08
C ALA A 72 -6.28 6.32 10.30
N ARG A 73 -5.03 6.79 10.42
CA ARG A 73 -3.87 6.05 9.93
C ARG A 73 -3.58 4.92 10.91
N VAL A 74 -3.29 3.73 10.40
CA VAL A 74 -2.86 2.59 11.22
C VAL A 74 -1.38 2.76 11.53
N ASP A 75 -1.05 2.77 12.82
CA ASP A 75 0.35 2.76 13.28
C ASP A 75 0.95 1.35 13.13
N GLY A 76 2.26 1.27 12.85
CA GLY A 76 2.99 0.00 12.80
C GLY A 76 2.93 -0.74 11.46
N VAL A 77 2.37 -0.11 10.41
CA VAL A 77 2.58 -0.56 9.04
C VAL A 77 4.08 -0.45 8.71
N ALA A 78 4.63 -1.50 8.12
CA ALA A 78 6.07 -1.66 8.03
C ALA A 78 6.74 -0.58 7.17
N GLN A 79 7.89 -0.13 7.66
CA GLN A 79 8.76 0.82 6.98
C GLN A 79 10.00 0.06 6.51
N TRP A 80 10.25 0.06 5.20
CA TRP A 80 11.30 -0.72 4.53
C TRP A 80 12.45 0.19 4.07
#